data_AF-A0A535X9I2-F1
#
_entry.id   AF-A0A535X9I2-F1
#
_cell.length_a   1.000
_cell.length_b   1.000
_cell.length_c   1.000
_cell.angle_alpha   90.00
_cell.angle_beta   90.00
_cell.angle_gamma   90.00
#
_symmetry.space_group_name_H-M   'P 1'
#
loop_
_entity.id
_entity.type
_entity.pdbx_description
1 polymer ?
#
loop_
_entity_poly.entity_id
_entity_poly.type
_entity_poly.pdbx_seq_one_letter_code
_entity_poly.pdbx_strand_id
1 'polypeptide(L)' 'MLEAAPYSVELHLHTCFSFLEGASLPEELALCAADLGYRALAITDHDGLHGA' A
#
# COMPACT_ATOMS: atom_id res chain seq x y z
N MET A 1 8.43 -7.30 27.12
CA MET A 1 7.76 -6.20 26.41
C MET A 1 8.47 -6.09 25.07
N LEU A 2 7.78 -6.36 23.97
CA LEU A 2 8.34 -6.01 22.65
C LEU A 2 8.57 -4.51 22.68
N GLU A 3 9.81 -4.07 22.49
CA GLU A 3 10.07 -2.67 22.19
C GLU A 3 9.17 -2.29 21.02
N ALA A 4 8.49 -1.15 21.13
CA ALA A 4 7.74 -0.60 20.02
C ALA A 4 8.75 -0.19 18.94
N ALA A 5 9.13 -1.14 18.08
CA ALA A 5 9.80 -0.85 16.84
C ALA A 5 9.02 0.30 16.16
N PRO A 6 9.71 1.29 15.57
CA PRO A 6 9.03 2.42 14.96
C PRO A 6 7.96 1.90 13.99
N TYR A 7 6.74 2.42 14.12
CA TYR A 7 5.66 2.09 13.21
C TYR A 7 6.08 2.52 11.79
N SER A 8 6.41 1.55 10.95
CA SER A 8 6.69 1.78 9.53
C SER A 8 5.36 1.83 8.77
N VAL A 9 5.24 2.78 7.85
CA VAL A 9 4.07 2.94 6.99
C VAL A 9 4.55 3.25 5.57
N GLU A 10 3.97 2.60 4.57
CA GLU A 10 4.25 2.89 3.16
C GLU A 10 3.38 4.06 2.72
N LEU A 11 4.02 5.10 2.19
CA LEU A 11 3.35 6.36 1.81
C LEU A 11 3.38 6.62 0.30
N HIS A 12 4.08 5.77 -0.47
CA HIS A 12 4.16 5.88 -1.91
C HIS A 12 4.03 4.49 -2.54
N LEU A 13 2.80 4.13 -2.92
CA LEU A 13 2.50 2.85 -3.56
C LEU A 13 1.62 3.05 -4.79
N HIS A 14 1.94 2.31 -5.85
CA HIS A 14 1.16 2.23 -7.08
C HIS A 14 0.43 0.89 -7.18
N THR A 15 -0.84 0.95 -7.58
CA THR A 15 -1.69 -0.21 -7.85
C THR A 15 -1.83 -0.41 -9.36
N CYS A 16 -2.58 -1.42 -9.79
CA CYS A 16 -2.94 -1.63 -11.19
C CYS A 16 -3.67 -0.45 -11.85
N PHE A 17 -4.14 0.53 -11.06
CA PHE A 17 -4.74 1.76 -11.58
C PHE A 17 -3.71 2.79 -12.07
N SER A 18 -2.43 2.64 -11.70
CA SER A 18 -1.32 3.28 -12.40
C SER A 18 -1.04 2.55 -13.71
N PHE A 19 -1.68 3.00 -14.79
CA PHE A 19 -1.62 2.33 -16.10
C PHE A 19 -0.19 2.11 -16.57
N LEU A 20 0.12 0.87 -16.96
CA LEU A 20 1.43 0.42 -17.44
C LEU A 20 2.58 0.51 -16.41
N GLU A 21 2.26 0.82 -15.15
CA GLU A 21 3.27 1.02 -14.10
C GLU A 21 3.00 0.16 -12.85
N GLY A 22 1.74 -0.01 -12.45
CA GLY A 22 1.37 -0.91 -11.35
C GLY A 22 0.69 -2.18 -11.83
N ALA A 23 0.87 -3.26 -11.08
CA ALA A 23 0.42 -4.60 -11.47
C ALA A 23 -0.58 -5.23 -10.49
N SER A 24 -0.57 -4.82 -9.22
CA SER A 24 -1.36 -5.45 -8.15
C SER A 24 -2.64 -4.68 -7.86
N LEU A 25 -3.70 -5.42 -7.50
CA LEU A 25 -4.94 -4.81 -7.02
C LEU A 25 -4.71 -4.18 -5.62
N PRO A 26 -5.44 -3.11 -5.27
CA PRO A 26 -5.39 -2.53 -3.92
C PRO A 26 -5.61 -3.55 -2.80
N GLU A 27 -6.55 -4.49 -2.98
CA GLU A 27 -6.90 -5.48 -1.98
C GLU A 27 -5.76 -6.47 -1.71
N GLU A 28 -5.03 -6.86 -2.76
CA GLU A 28 -3.86 -7.74 -2.65
C GLU A 28 -2.73 -7.05 -1.86
N LEU A 29 -2.52 -5.77 -2.13
CA LEU A 29 -1.54 -4.95 -1.43
C LEU A 29 -1.92 -4.71 0.04
N ALA A 30 -3.21 -4.50 0.33
CA ALA A 30 -3.71 -4.35 1.68
C ALA A 30 -3.53 -5.63 2.53
N LEU A 31 -3.79 -6.80 1.95
CA LEU A 31 -3.55 -8.09 2.60
C LEU A 31 -2.06 -8.31 2.89
N CYS A 32 -1.20 -8.04 1.90
CA CYS A 32 0.25 -8.13 2.07
C CYS A 32 0.76 -7.17 3.16
N ALA A 33 0.26 -5.94 3.18
CA ALA A 33 0.61 -4.96 4.21
C ALA A 33 0.19 -5.44 5.61
N ALA A 34 -1.01 -6.02 5.74
CA ALA A 34 -1.48 -6.59 7.00
C ALA A 34 -0.60 -7.76 7.47
N ASP A 35 -0.22 -8.67 6.57
CA ASP A 35 0.65 -9.81 6.86
C ASP A 35 2.06 -9.36 7.31
N LEU A 36 2.54 -8.25 6.76
CA LEU A 36 3.81 -7.61 7.13
C LEU A 36 3.72 -6.76 8.41
N GLY A 37 2.53 -6.63 9.01
CA GLY A 37 2.31 -5.88 10.25
C GLY A 37 2.15 -4.37 10.06
N TYR A 38 1.95 -3.89 8.83
CA TYR A 38 1.61 -2.50 8.57
C TYR A 38 0.20 -2.21 9.08
N ARG A 39 0.04 -1.05 9.73
CA ARG A 39 -1.26 -0.59 10.25
C ARG A 39 -2.03 0.26 9.25
N ALA A 40 -1.33 0.79 8.25
CA ALA A 40 -1.86 1.63 7.19
C ALA A 40 -0.91 1.58 5.99
N LEU A 41 -1.43 2.07 4.87
CA LEU A 41 -0.78 2.12 3.56
C LEU A 41 -1.43 3.29 2.80
N ALA A 42 -0.64 4.11 2.11
CA ALA A 42 -1.16 5.09 1.16
C ALA A 42 -1.08 4.56 -0.28
N ILE A 43 -2.15 4.77 -1.05
CA ILE A 43 -2.17 4.53 -2.50
C ILE A 43 -2.02 5.87 -3.20
N THR A 44 -1.02 5.97 -4.08
CA THR A 44 -0.63 7.19 -4.79
C THR A 44 -0.56 6.93 -6.29
N ASP A 45 -1.64 6.42 -6.87
CA ASP A 45 -1.69 6.11 -8.30
C ASP A 45 -1.48 7.34 -9.19
N HIS A 46 -0.83 7.15 -10.33
CA HIS A 46 -0.65 8.20 -11.32
C HIS A 46 -1.95 8.48 -12.09
N ASP A 47 -2.20 9.77 -12.34
CA ASP A 47 -3.25 10.28 -13.24
C ASP A 47 -4.69 9.81 -12.94
N GLY A 48 -4.98 9.36 -11.71
CA GLY A 48 -6.35 9.13 -11.29
C GLY A 48 -6.52 8.46 -9.93
N LEU A 49 -7.70 8.66 -9.34
CA LEU A 49 -8.11 8.11 -8.04
C LEU A 49 -9.01 6.87 -8.21
N HIS A 50 -8.67 6.00 -9.15
CA HIS A 50 -9.52 4.85 -9.51
C HIS A 50 -9.45 3.70 -8.49
N GLY A 51 -8.47 3.73 -7.59
CA GLY A 51 -8.24 2.75 -6.53
C GLY A 51 -8.50 3.23 -5.11
N ALA A 52 -9.22 4.35 -4.93
CA ALA A 52 -9.60 4.87 -3.60
C ALA A 52 -10.95 4.35 -3.11
#